data_AF-A0A7X9KRE1-F1
#
_entry.id   AF-A0A7X9KRE1-F1
#
_cell.length_a   1.000
_cell.length_b   1.000
_cell.length_c   1.000
_cell.angle_alpha   90.00
_cell.angle_beta   90.00
_cell.angle_gamma   90.00
#
_symmetry.space_group_name_H-M   'P 1'
#
loop_
_entity.id
_entity.type
_entity.pdbx_description
1 polymer ?
#
loop_
_entity_poly.entity_id
_entity_poly.type
_entity_poly.pdbx_seq_one_letter_code
_entity_poly.pdbx_strand_id
1 'polypeptide(L)'
;MIKTIEMLGELNEIQMHNLLMSQASGRLGCSVDNQPYIVPVTYAYDGKYIYGQLTEGKKLEMLRKNNKVCFEVDMVMNMQNWQGVIVYGTFEELKGKDLKEAKDIFYSQNYPLSTGNKVHPHEHGVNVRLDDS
;
A
#
# COMPACT_ATOMS: atom_id res chain seq x y z
N MET A 1 -1.33 -6.78 -24.08
CA MET A 1 -2.78 -6.75 -24.41
C MET A 1 -3.48 -7.58 -23.36
N ILE A 2 -4.24 -6.95 -22.47
CA ILE A 2 -5.04 -7.63 -21.44
C ILE A 2 -6.44 -7.83 -22.05
N LYS A 3 -6.94 -9.07 -22.06
CA LYS A 3 -8.29 -9.41 -22.52
C LYS A 3 -9.08 -9.84 -21.29
N THR A 4 -10.24 -9.23 -21.07
CA THR A 4 -11.10 -9.49 -19.91
C THR A 4 -12.34 -10.25 -20.38
N ILE A 5 -12.73 -11.29 -19.65
CA ILE A 5 -14.03 -11.95 -19.78
C ILE A 5 -15.00 -11.26 -18.80
N GLU A 6 -16.21 -10.95 -19.25
CA GLU A 6 -17.33 -10.27 -18.56
C GLU A 6 -17.06 -9.60 -17.19
N MET A 7 -17.28 -8.28 -17.12
CA MET A 7 -17.14 -7.51 -15.89
C MET A 7 -18.40 -7.66 -15.01
N LEU A 8 -18.22 -8.02 -13.73
CA LEU A 8 -19.31 -8.35 -12.79
C LEU A 8 -20.01 -7.12 -12.17
N GLY A 9 -19.99 -5.97 -12.86
CA GLY A 9 -20.54 -4.71 -12.39
C GLY A 9 -19.54 -3.83 -11.63
N GLU A 10 -19.99 -2.64 -11.24
CA GLU A 10 -19.19 -1.62 -10.54
C GLU A 10 -19.52 -1.59 -9.05
N LEU A 11 -18.50 -1.39 -8.20
CA LEU A 11 -18.70 -1.17 -6.77
C LEU A 11 -19.21 0.26 -6.52
N ASN A 12 -20.23 0.40 -5.68
CA ASN A 12 -20.62 1.71 -5.18
C ASN A 12 -19.64 2.22 -4.10
N GLU A 13 -19.76 3.48 -3.71
CA GLU A 13 -18.89 4.13 -2.72
C GLU A 13 -18.82 3.35 -1.40
N ILE A 14 -19.96 2.95 -0.84
CA ILE A 14 -20.00 2.19 0.42
C ILE A 14 -19.22 0.86 0.28
N GLN A 15 -19.40 0.16 -0.84
CA GLN A 15 -18.68 -1.09 -1.10
C GLN A 15 -17.17 -0.86 -1.26
N MET A 16 -16.76 0.23 -1.93
CA MET A 16 -15.35 0.59 -2.05
C MET A 16 -14.71 0.87 -0.69
N HIS A 17 -15.37 1.69 0.14
CA HIS A 17 -14.90 1.99 1.50
C HIS A 17 -14.83 0.73 2.36
N ASN A 18 -15.83 -0.15 2.29
CA ASN A 18 -15.83 -1.41 3.03
C ASN A 18 -14.68 -2.32 2.59
N LEU A 19 -14.40 -2.42 1.29
CA LEU A 19 -13.27 -3.21 0.80
C LEU A 19 -11.95 -2.63 1.31
N LEU A 20 -11.75 -1.31 1.22
CA LEU A 20 -10.56 -0.62 1.74
C LEU A 20 -10.39 -0.79 3.25
N MET A 21 -11.46 -0.85 4.04
CA MET A 21 -11.39 -1.09 5.49
C MET A 21 -11.15 -2.56 5.85
N SER A 22 -11.51 -3.50 4.96
CA SER A 22 -11.45 -4.94 5.24
C SER A 22 -10.10 -5.59 5.00
N GLN A 23 -9.22 -4.95 4.21
CA GLN A 23 -7.91 -5.48 3.87
C GLN A 23 -6.80 -4.75 4.63
N ALA A 24 -5.72 -5.47 4.94
CA ALA A 24 -4.54 -4.91 5.60
C ALA A 24 -3.37 -4.65 4.62
N SER A 25 -3.48 -5.13 3.38
CA SER A 25 -2.45 -4.98 2.36
C SER A 25 -3.05 -4.65 1.00
N GLY A 26 -2.36 -3.82 0.23
CA GLY A 26 -2.69 -3.49 -1.15
C GLY A 26 -1.43 -3.30 -1.98
N ARG A 27 -1.58 -2.90 -3.24
CA ARG A 27 -0.44 -2.64 -4.14
C ARG A 27 -0.35 -1.16 -4.46
N LEU A 28 0.79 -0.56 -4.14
CA LEU A 28 1.14 0.79 -4.52
C LEU A 28 1.83 0.78 -5.89
N GLY A 29 1.20 1.42 -6.87
CA GLY A 29 1.75 1.67 -8.20
C GLY A 29 2.26 3.10 -8.34
N CYS A 30 3.45 3.25 -8.90
CA CYS A 30 4.01 4.53 -9.34
C CYS A 30 4.79 4.36 -10.65
N SER A 31 5.22 5.47 -11.26
CA SER A 31 6.02 5.43 -12.48
C SER A 31 6.97 6.61 -12.58
N VAL A 32 8.16 6.36 -13.11
CA VAL A 32 9.16 7.38 -13.48
C VAL A 32 9.71 6.98 -14.85
N ASP A 33 9.92 7.93 -15.75
CA ASP A 33 10.47 7.70 -17.10
C ASP A 33 9.75 6.60 -17.90
N ASN A 34 8.41 6.58 -17.83
CA ASN A 34 7.55 5.55 -18.44
C ASN A 34 7.83 4.10 -17.97
N GLN A 35 8.51 3.93 -16.84
CA GLN A 35 8.73 2.64 -16.20
C GLN A 35 7.75 2.49 -15.02
N PRO A 36 6.70 1.65 -15.14
CA PRO A 36 5.83 1.32 -14.03
C PRO A 36 6.57 0.52 -12.95
N TYR A 37 6.17 0.73 -11.71
CA TYR A 37 6.67 0.01 -10.54
C TYR A 37 5.50 -0.23 -9.57
N ILE A 38 5.32 -1.48 -9.17
CA ILE A 38 4.21 -1.90 -8.30
C ILE A 38 4.80 -2.73 -7.16
N VAL A 39 4.42 -2.42 -5.92
CA VAL A 39 4.85 -3.15 -4.72
C VAL A 39 3.70 -3.38 -3.76
N PRO A 40 3.63 -4.55 -3.11
CA PRO A 40 2.71 -4.75 -2.00
C PRO A 40 3.14 -3.90 -0.80
N VAL A 41 2.18 -3.28 -0.12
CA VAL A 41 2.39 -2.54 1.12
C VAL A 41 1.26 -2.85 2.10
N THR A 42 1.61 -2.95 3.38
CA THR A 42 0.63 -2.88 4.47
C THR A 42 0.12 -1.45 4.57
N TYR A 43 -1.18 -1.29 4.81
CA TYR A 43 -1.80 0.03 4.92
C TYR A 43 -2.84 0.09 6.04
N ALA A 44 -3.27 1.31 6.34
CA ALA A 44 -4.45 1.62 7.12
C ALA A 44 -5.28 2.67 6.37
N TYR A 45 -6.60 2.64 6.57
CA TYR A 45 -7.53 3.55 5.91
C TYR A 45 -8.46 4.18 6.93
N ASP A 46 -8.54 5.51 6.96
CA ASP A 46 -9.37 6.26 7.91
C ASP A 46 -10.69 6.77 7.29
N GLY A 47 -10.99 6.37 6.06
CA GLY A 47 -12.12 6.89 5.29
C GLY A 47 -11.77 8.06 4.37
N LYS A 48 -10.55 8.60 4.45
CA LYS A 48 -10.07 9.72 3.63
C LYS A 48 -8.69 9.49 3.04
N TYR A 49 -7.76 8.96 3.82
CA TYR A 49 -6.36 8.74 3.47
C TYR A 49 -5.96 7.29 3.66
N ILE A 50 -5.08 6.85 2.78
CA ILE A 50 -4.41 5.55 2.86
C ILE A 50 -3.02 5.79 3.45
N TYR A 51 -2.80 5.29 4.66
CA TYR A 51 -1.53 5.38 5.37
C TYR A 51 -0.74 4.10 5.17
N GLY A 52 0.46 4.20 4.59
CA GLY A 52 1.34 3.05 4.37
C GLY A 52 2.72 3.28 4.99
N GLN A 53 3.39 2.19 5.37
CA GLN A 53 4.77 2.27 5.81
C GLN A 53 5.72 2.21 4.60
N LEU A 54 6.48 3.27 4.40
CA LEU A 54 7.52 3.34 3.38
C LEU A 54 8.88 3.36 4.06
N THR A 55 9.66 2.33 3.83
CA THR A 55 11.09 2.29 4.13
C THR A 55 11.87 2.93 2.99
N GLU A 56 13.05 3.48 3.30
CA GLU A 56 13.98 3.96 2.28
C GLU A 56 14.28 2.88 1.23
N GLY A 57 14.50 3.31 -0.01
CA GLY A 57 14.74 2.46 -1.17
C GLY A 57 13.92 2.87 -2.39
N LYS A 58 13.93 2.00 -3.41
CA LYS A 58 13.43 2.29 -4.76
C LYS A 58 12.02 2.88 -4.82
N LYS A 59 11.08 2.37 -4.00
CA LYS A 59 9.70 2.89 -3.95
C LYS A 59 9.68 4.37 -3.57
N LEU A 60 10.40 4.76 -2.53
CA LEU A 60 10.39 6.11 -1.99
C LEU A 60 11.15 7.08 -2.90
N GLU A 61 12.26 6.64 -3.49
CA GLU A 61 12.99 7.41 -4.50
C GLU A 61 12.12 7.74 -5.71
N MET A 62 11.34 6.77 -6.20
CA MET A 62 10.42 7.00 -7.32
C MET A 62 9.28 7.94 -6.94
N LEU A 63 8.70 7.78 -5.75
CA LEU A 63 7.61 8.62 -5.25
C LEU A 63 8.03 10.07 -5.01
N ARG A 64 9.27 10.31 -4.56
CA ARG A 64 9.85 11.65 -4.43
C ARG A 64 10.09 12.33 -5.79
N LYS A 65 10.34 11.56 -6.86
CA LYS A 65 10.49 12.06 -8.25
C LYS A 65 9.15 12.32 -8.93
N ASN A 66 8.18 11.42 -8.74
CA ASN A 66 6.82 11.56 -9.26
C ASN A 66 5.83 11.07 -8.20
N ASN A 67 5.07 12.01 -7.64
CA ASN A 67 4.13 11.73 -6.57
C ASN A 67 2.77 11.19 -7.08
N LYS A 68 2.53 11.08 -8.39
CA LYS A 68 1.30 10.48 -8.91
C LYS A 68 1.33 8.97 -8.71
N VAL A 69 0.33 8.46 -8.00
CA VAL A 69 0.23 7.05 -7.63
C VAL A 69 -1.14 6.48 -7.96
N CYS A 70 -1.18 5.16 -8.11
CA CYS A 70 -2.40 4.39 -7.93
C CYS A 70 -2.22 3.39 -6.78
N PHE A 71 -3.32 3.06 -6.11
CA PHE A 71 -3.35 2.07 -5.05
C PHE A 71 -4.45 1.06 -5.35
N GLU A 72 -4.12 -0.22 -5.33
CA GLU A 72 -5.03 -1.31 -5.64
C GLU A 72 -5.26 -2.17 -4.41
N VAL A 73 -6.52 -2.53 -4.18
CA VAL A 73 -6.93 -3.49 -3.16
C VAL A 73 -7.95 -4.43 -3.79
N ASP A 74 -7.71 -5.73 -3.67
CA ASP A 74 -8.64 -6.77 -4.09
C ASP A 74 -9.04 -7.68 -2.93
N MET A 75 -10.18 -8.33 -3.11
CA MET A 75 -10.58 -9.52 -2.38
C MET A 75 -11.08 -10.55 -3.38
N VAL A 76 -10.38 -11.69 -3.45
CA VAL A 76 -10.78 -12.84 -4.27
C VAL A 76 -11.52 -13.84 -3.39
N MET A 77 -12.83 -14.00 -3.61
CA MET A 77 -13.64 -15.01 -2.93
C MET A 77 -13.59 -16.36 -3.66
N ASN A 78 -13.63 -16.33 -4.99
CA ASN A 78 -13.41 -17.48 -5.86
C ASN A 78 -13.09 -17.02 -7.31
N MET A 79 -12.88 -17.97 -8.21
CA MET A 79 -12.51 -17.70 -9.62
C MET A 79 -13.50 -16.80 -10.39
N GLN A 80 -14.75 -16.75 -9.95
CA GLN A 80 -15.83 -15.97 -10.59
C GLN A 80 -16.28 -14.80 -9.73
N ASN A 81 -15.77 -14.63 -8.51
CA ASN A 81 -16.23 -13.60 -7.59
C ASN A 81 -15.01 -12.96 -6.94
N TRP A 82 -14.65 -11.80 -7.46
CA TRP A 82 -13.62 -10.95 -6.92
C TRP A 82 -14.13 -9.51 -6.90
N GLN A 83 -13.64 -8.73 -5.96
CA GLN A 83 -13.90 -7.30 -5.85
C GLN A 83 -12.56 -6.59 -5.85
N GLY A 84 -12.49 -5.44 -6.49
CA GLY A 84 -11.27 -4.65 -6.57
C GLY A 84 -11.57 -3.16 -6.58
N VAL A 85 -10.75 -2.38 -5.88
CA VAL A 85 -10.75 -0.92 -5.96
C VAL A 85 -9.38 -0.46 -6.43
N ILE A 86 -9.38 0.49 -7.36
CA ILE A 86 -8.20 1.26 -7.73
C ILE A 86 -8.43 2.71 -7.33
N VAL A 87 -7.59 3.23 -6.45
CA VAL A 87 -7.58 4.63 -6.01
C VAL A 87 -6.44 5.34 -6.72
N TYR A 88 -6.74 6.45 -7.40
CA TYR A 88 -5.72 7.34 -7.93
C TYR A 88 -5.48 8.49 -6.95
N GLY A 89 -4.23 8.84 -6.71
CA GLY A 89 -3.91 9.86 -5.72
C GLY A 89 -2.51 10.44 -5.87
N THR A 90 -2.15 11.24 -4.89
CA THR A 90 -0.83 11.86 -4.76
C THR A 90 -0.16 11.40 -3.48
N PHE A 91 1.09 10.97 -3.61
CA PHE A 91 1.93 10.65 -2.48
C PHE A 91 2.36 11.90 -1.71
N GLU A 92 2.30 11.81 -0.38
CA GLU A 92 2.78 12.83 0.55
C GLU A 92 3.64 12.17 1.64
N GLU A 93 4.83 12.73 1.87
CA GLU A 93 5.72 12.29 2.95
C GLU A 93 5.42 13.09 4.22
N LEU A 94 4.76 12.45 5.19
CA LEU A 94 4.33 13.08 6.44
C LEU A 94 5.51 13.36 7.39
N LYS A 95 5.42 14.47 8.13
CA LYS A 95 6.42 14.89 9.12
C LYS A 95 5.76 15.38 10.40
N GLY A 96 6.52 15.43 11.49
CA GLY A 96 6.08 16.05 12.75
C GLY A 96 4.80 15.42 13.31
N LYS A 97 3.79 16.25 13.54
CA LYS A 97 2.51 15.86 14.17
C LYS A 97 1.72 14.89 13.29
N ASP A 98 1.61 15.17 12.00
CA ASP A 98 0.81 14.35 11.07
C ASP A 98 1.37 12.92 10.93
N LEU A 99 2.71 12.79 10.98
CA LEU A 99 3.36 11.48 11.00
C LEU A 99 3.03 10.68 12.28
N LYS A 100 2.88 11.35 13.41
CA LYS A 100 2.53 10.70 14.68
C LYS A 100 1.09 10.19 14.63
N GLU A 101 0.15 11.04 14.22
CA GLU A 101 -1.27 10.66 14.10
C GLU A 101 -1.47 9.52 13.11
N ALA A 102 -0.80 9.59 11.94
CA ALA A 102 -0.84 8.52 10.95
C ALA A 102 -0.29 7.19 11.49
N LYS A 103 0.79 7.22 12.30
CA LYS A 103 1.33 6.01 12.94
C LYS A 103 0.35 5.40 13.95
N ASP A 104 -0.33 6.22 14.73
CA ASP A 104 -1.31 5.75 15.71
C ASP A 104 -2.50 5.05 15.02
N ILE A 105 -3.00 5.62 13.92
CA ILE A 105 -4.01 4.98 13.05
C ILE A 105 -3.47 3.68 12.47
N PHE A 106 -2.26 3.71 11.90
CA PHE A 106 -1.66 2.56 11.24
C PHE A 106 -1.49 1.38 12.19
N TYR A 107 -0.89 1.61 13.36
CA TYR A 107 -0.66 0.55 14.34
C TYR A 107 -1.94 0.05 14.98
N SER A 108 -2.93 0.91 15.24
CA SER A 108 -4.21 0.46 15.82
C SER A 108 -4.97 -0.49 14.89
N GLN A 109 -4.99 -0.21 13.58
CA GLN A 109 -5.66 -1.08 12.60
C GLN A 109 -4.85 -2.36 12.30
N ASN A 110 -3.52 -2.31 12.35
CA ASN A 110 -2.65 -3.44 12.01
C ASN A 110 -2.11 -4.22 13.22
N TYR A 111 -2.51 -3.86 14.45
CA TYR A 111 -2.07 -4.53 15.68
C TYR A 111 -2.23 -6.06 15.65
N PRO A 112 -3.34 -6.64 15.14
CA PRO A 112 -3.52 -8.10 15.08
C PRO A 112 -2.51 -8.83 14.19
N LEU A 113 -1.88 -8.12 13.24
CA LEU A 113 -0.91 -8.68 12.29
C LEU A 113 0.54 -8.45 12.72
N SER A 114 0.75 -7.75 13.83
CA SER A 114 2.08 -7.44 14.37
C SER A 114 2.67 -8.65 15.10
N THR A 115 3.01 -9.70 14.34
CA THR A 115 3.92 -10.74 14.83
C THR A 115 5.36 -10.20 14.77
N GLY A 116 6.12 -10.33 15.86
CA GLY A 116 7.41 -9.66 16.07
C GLY A 116 8.56 -10.01 15.11
N ASN A 117 8.31 -10.72 14.00
CA ASN A 117 9.33 -11.04 13.02
C ASN A 117 9.19 -10.13 11.80
N LYS A 118 10.10 -9.15 11.70
CA LYS A 118 10.43 -8.54 10.40
C LYS A 118 10.94 -9.67 9.52
N VAL A 119 10.16 -10.06 8.51
CA VAL A 119 10.55 -11.09 7.54
C VAL A 119 11.95 -10.77 7.01
N HIS A 120 12.83 -11.78 7.06
CA HIS A 120 14.25 -11.72 6.74
C HIS A 120 14.57 -10.87 5.50
N PRO A 121 15.59 -10.00 5.57
CA PRO A 121 16.10 -9.30 4.41
C PRO A 121 16.83 -10.30 3.51
N HIS A 122 16.13 -10.94 2.58
CA HIS A 122 16.81 -11.62 1.47
C HIS A 122 17.34 -10.53 0.53
N GLU A 123 18.62 -10.21 0.72
CA GLU A 123 19.60 -9.78 -0.29
C GLU A 123 19.19 -8.67 -1.27
N HIS A 124 19.08 -7.43 -0.79
CA HIS A 124 19.54 -6.28 -1.58
C HIS A 124 20.70 -5.67 -0.81
N GLY A 125 21.92 -5.78 -1.36
CA GLY A 125 23.18 -5.56 -0.67
C GLY A 125 23.32 -4.19 -0.02
N VAL A 126 23.02 -4.13 1.28
CA VAL A 126 23.47 -3.03 2.14
C VAL A 126 24.16 -3.65 3.35
N ASN A 127 25.50 -3.59 3.34
CA ASN A 127 26.31 -3.89 4.51
C ASN A 127 26.01 -2.86 5.59
N VAL A 128 25.09 -3.19 6.51
CA VAL A 128 24.95 -2.44 7.75
C VAL A 128 25.57 -3.30 8.85
N ARG A 129 26.79 -2.93 9.24
CA ARG A 129 27.35 -3.35 10.53
C ARG A 129 26.46 -2.77 11.61
N LEU A 130 25.76 -3.62 12.35
CA LEU A 130 25.10 -3.27 13.58
C LEU A 130 26.19 -3.19 14.66
N ASP A 131 26.42 -1.98 15.16
CA ASP A 131 27.18 -1.74 16.38
C ASP A 131 26.13 -1.58 17.49
N ASP A 132 26.01 -2.62 18.33
CA ASP A 132 25.19 -2.59 19.53
C ASP A 132 26.08 -2.14 20.70
N SER A 133 25.96 -0.87 21.09
CA SER A 133 26.43 -0.31 22.35
C SER A 133 25.41 0.69 22.89
#